data_AF-A0A2W6SGN0-F1
#
_entry.id   AF-A0A2W6SGN0-F1
#
_cell.length_a   1.000
_cell.length_b   1.000
_cell.length_c   1.000
_cell.angle_alpha   90.00
_cell.angle_beta   90.00
_cell.angle_gamma   90.00
#
_symmetry.space_group_name_H-M   'P 1'
#
loop_
_entity.id
_entity.type
_entity.pdbx_description
1 polymer ?
#
loop_
_entity_poly.entity_id
_entity_poly.type
_entity_poly.pdbx_seq_one_letter_code
_entity_poly.pdbx_strand_id
1 'polypeptide(L)'
;MKKLLPYLLIFFLVLNFSILLGQNNPNYPEPEKGMKRVDLKLPKIENDKDYKVEIKFAMEIEVSECSETNDFSFNIKNLEEKYAIAPYRFPYYTLPKEMPVEMISLTKNSDCDKNKKVKKKVLSSQNIFKEYNGHIVIPFYIPEKWTVEYRLWKVNSEFKNAAL
;
A
#
# COMPACT_ATOMS: atom_id res chain seq x y z
N MET A 1 -22.31 -49.89 -2.90
CA MET A 1 -21.43 -48.72 -3.15
C MET A 1 -22.11 -47.57 -3.93
N LYS A 2 -22.91 -47.81 -4.99
CA LYS A 2 -23.55 -46.73 -5.78
C LYS A 2 -24.50 -45.79 -4.99
N LYS A 3 -25.17 -46.26 -3.93
CA LYS A 3 -26.08 -45.42 -3.11
C LYS A 3 -25.36 -44.51 -2.10
N LEU A 4 -24.08 -44.73 -1.80
CA LEU A 4 -23.28 -43.91 -0.87
C LEU A 4 -22.57 -42.73 -1.55
N LEU A 5 -22.26 -42.87 -2.84
CA LEU A 5 -21.59 -41.85 -3.65
C LEU A 5 -22.30 -40.48 -3.67
N PRO A 6 -23.65 -40.37 -3.83
CA PRO A 6 -24.30 -39.06 -3.85
C PRO A 6 -24.28 -38.36 -2.48
N TYR A 7 -24.37 -39.11 -1.38
CA TYR A 7 -24.28 -38.53 -0.04
C TYR A 7 -22.87 -38.03 0.26
N LEU A 8 -21.84 -38.75 -0.21
CA LEU A 8 -20.44 -38.31 -0.06
C LEU A 8 -20.19 -37.02 -0.87
N LEU A 9 -20.75 -36.91 -2.07
CA LEU A 9 -20.67 -35.71 -2.92
C LEU A 9 -21.39 -34.51 -2.26
N ILE A 10 -22.59 -34.71 -1.74
CA ILE A 10 -23.34 -33.66 -1.02
C ILE A 10 -22.59 -33.22 0.23
N PHE A 11 -22.04 -34.16 1.01
CA PHE A 11 -21.24 -33.86 2.20
C PHE A 11 -19.99 -33.05 1.84
N PHE A 12 -19.28 -33.42 0.78
CA PHE A 12 -18.16 -32.63 0.25
C PHE A 12 -18.62 -31.23 -0.18
N LEU A 13 -19.78 -31.09 -0.83
CA LEU A 13 -20.31 -29.79 -1.25
C LEU A 13 -20.62 -28.89 -0.06
N VAL A 14 -21.29 -29.44 0.97
CA VAL A 14 -21.66 -28.71 2.20
C VAL A 14 -20.42 -28.31 3.00
N LEU A 15 -19.40 -29.17 3.09
CA LEU A 15 -18.12 -28.85 3.72
C LEU A 15 -17.40 -27.70 3.01
N ASN A 16 -17.31 -27.75 1.68
CA ASN A 16 -16.69 -26.68 0.90
C ASN A 16 -17.45 -25.35 1.05
N PHE A 17 -18.79 -25.39 1.05
CA PHE A 17 -19.61 -24.19 1.24
C PHE A 17 -19.48 -23.58 2.64
N SER A 18 -19.37 -24.41 3.68
CA SER A 18 -19.16 -23.95 5.06
C SER A 18 -17.79 -23.28 5.25
N ILE A 19 -16.74 -23.81 4.62
CA ILE A 19 -15.39 -23.20 4.62
C ILE A 19 -15.40 -21.84 3.91
N LEU A 20 -16.20 -21.68 2.85
CA LEU A 20 -16.36 -20.41 2.13
C LEU A 20 -17.03 -19.32 3.00
N LEU A 21 -18.08 -19.67 3.75
CA LEU A 21 -18.86 -18.75 4.56
C LEU A 21 -18.19 -18.34 5.89
N GLY A 22 -17.31 -19.19 6.44
CA GLY A 22 -16.65 -18.94 7.74
C GLY A 22 -15.51 -17.91 7.74
N GLN A 23 -15.15 -17.35 6.58
CA GLN A 23 -13.96 -16.51 6.41
C GLN A 23 -14.30 -15.01 6.29
N ASN A 24 -15.08 -14.47 7.23
CA ASN A 24 -15.43 -13.04 7.25
C ASN A 24 -14.39 -12.15 7.97
N ASN A 25 -13.48 -12.75 8.74
CA ASN A 25 -12.38 -12.03 9.40
C ASN A 25 -11.03 -12.59 8.90
N PRO A 26 -10.24 -11.82 8.14
CA PRO A 26 -8.93 -12.26 7.70
C PRO A 26 -7.97 -12.34 8.89
N ASN A 27 -7.15 -13.39 8.91
CA ASN A 27 -5.96 -13.40 9.74
C ASN A 27 -4.78 -12.94 8.89
N TYR A 28 -4.43 -11.66 8.99
CA TYR A 28 -3.25 -11.13 8.33
C TYR A 28 -1.98 -11.59 9.06
N PRO A 29 -0.86 -11.84 8.36
CA PRO A 29 0.37 -12.30 9.01
C PRO A 29 0.92 -11.25 9.98
N GLU A 30 1.65 -11.68 11.00
CA GLU A 30 2.43 -10.75 11.83
C GLU A 30 3.62 -10.19 11.04
N PRO A 31 4.05 -8.94 11.27
CA PRO A 31 5.24 -8.38 10.63
C PRO A 31 6.51 -9.15 10.98
N GLU A 32 7.37 -9.39 9.98
CA GLU A 32 8.70 -9.94 10.20
C GLU A 32 9.62 -8.95 10.93
N LYS A 33 10.71 -9.44 11.54
CA LYS A 33 11.69 -8.59 12.24
C LYS A 33 12.32 -7.54 11.30
N GLY A 34 12.20 -6.26 11.65
CA GLY A 34 12.66 -5.13 10.82
C GLY A 34 11.58 -4.58 9.88
N MET A 35 10.38 -5.16 9.92
CA MET A 35 9.20 -4.71 9.20
C MET A 35 8.13 -4.25 10.20
N LYS A 36 7.20 -3.42 9.72
CA LYS A 36 5.98 -3.09 10.46
C LYS A 36 4.77 -3.13 9.54
N ARG A 37 3.61 -3.39 10.14
CA ARG A 37 2.31 -3.24 9.49
C ARG A 37 1.77 -1.82 9.71
N VAL A 38 1.33 -1.19 8.65
CA VAL A 38 0.61 0.08 8.66
C VAL A 38 -0.75 -0.14 8.01
N ASP A 39 -1.81 0.13 8.75
CA ASP A 39 -3.18 0.00 8.28
C ASP A 39 -3.68 1.34 7.73
N LEU A 40 -3.79 1.45 6.41
CA LEU A 40 -4.39 2.61 5.77
C LEU A 40 -5.92 2.52 5.90
N LYS A 41 -6.46 3.29 6.85
CA LYS A 41 -7.90 3.47 7.05
C LYS A 41 -8.34 4.80 6.46
N LEU A 42 -9.07 4.73 5.35
CA LEU A 42 -9.64 5.92 4.72
C LEU A 42 -10.85 6.42 5.53
N PRO A 43 -11.14 7.73 5.50
CA PRO A 43 -12.36 8.26 6.09
C PRO A 43 -13.61 7.64 5.43
N LYS A 44 -14.78 7.81 6.03
CA LYS A 44 -16.04 7.55 5.32
C LYS A 44 -16.47 8.84 4.65
N ILE A 45 -16.71 8.80 3.35
CA ILE A 45 -17.21 9.94 2.56
C ILE A 45 -18.41 9.49 1.73
N GLU A 46 -19.30 10.43 1.45
CA GLU A 46 -20.38 10.24 0.49
C GLU A 46 -19.83 10.39 -0.93
N ASN A 47 -20.42 9.68 -1.90
CA ASN A 47 -20.02 9.68 -3.31
C ASN A 47 -18.54 9.31 -3.54
N ASP A 48 -18.13 8.16 -3.00
CA ASP A 48 -16.77 7.61 -3.11
C ASP A 48 -16.27 7.43 -4.56
N LYS A 49 -17.18 7.23 -5.52
CA LYS A 49 -16.88 7.02 -6.94
C LYS A 49 -16.09 8.16 -7.60
N ASP A 50 -16.19 9.37 -7.07
CA ASP A 50 -15.47 10.54 -7.61
C ASP A 50 -14.06 10.67 -7.04
N TYR A 51 -13.67 9.78 -6.12
CA TYR A 51 -12.42 9.87 -5.39
C TYR A 51 -11.43 8.77 -5.81
N LYS A 52 -10.16 9.15 -5.83
CA LYS A 52 -9.03 8.23 -5.87
C LYS A 52 -8.10 8.49 -4.70
N VAL A 53 -7.36 7.47 -4.33
CA VAL A 53 -6.35 7.56 -3.27
C VAL A 53 -4.99 7.50 -3.94
N GLU A 54 -4.18 8.54 -3.73
CA GLU A 54 -2.75 8.46 -4.03
C GLU A 54 -2.01 8.10 -2.75
N ILE A 55 -1.19 7.07 -2.83
CA ILE A 55 -0.40 6.53 -1.75
C ILE A 55 1.07 6.75 -2.08
N LYS A 56 1.84 7.19 -1.08
CA LYS A 56 3.29 7.33 -1.15
C LYS A 56 3.93 6.73 0.09
N PHE A 57 5.16 6.26 -0.06
CA PHE A 57 5.98 5.90 1.09
C PHE A 57 6.83 7.10 1.49
N ALA A 58 7.02 7.31 2.78
CA ALA A 58 7.91 8.36 3.28
C ALA A 58 8.93 7.79 4.25
N MET A 59 10.10 8.42 4.35
CA MET A 59 11.05 8.14 5.42
C MET A 59 11.75 9.42 5.87
N GLU A 60 12.24 9.41 7.11
CA GLU A 60 13.13 10.44 7.60
C GLU A 60 14.57 10.08 7.30
N ILE A 61 15.30 11.01 6.67
CA ILE A 61 16.72 10.90 6.40
C ILE A 61 17.49 12.00 7.11
N GLU A 62 18.73 11.70 7.45
CA GLU A 62 19.67 12.67 7.99
C GLU A 62 20.61 13.13 6.87
N VAL A 63 20.48 14.39 6.47
CA VAL A 63 21.25 14.99 5.37
C VAL A 63 21.90 16.29 5.83
N SER A 64 22.86 16.80 5.06
CA SER A 64 23.42 18.12 5.37
C SER A 64 22.36 19.20 5.19
N GLU A 65 22.47 20.32 5.91
CA GLU A 65 21.58 21.47 5.72
C GLU A 65 21.63 22.02 4.28
N CYS A 66 22.75 21.80 3.60
CA CYS A 66 22.93 22.13 2.18
C CYS A 66 22.27 21.16 1.20
N SER A 67 21.77 20.02 1.65
CA SER A 67 21.24 18.97 0.78
C SER A 67 19.78 19.25 0.40
N GLU A 68 19.53 19.37 -0.90
CA GLU A 68 18.20 19.37 -1.48
C GLU A 68 17.87 17.97 -1.99
N THR A 69 17.41 17.12 -1.09
CA THR A 69 16.81 15.83 -1.43
C THR A 69 15.30 15.98 -1.53
N ASN A 70 14.72 15.77 -2.71
CA ASN A 70 13.29 15.98 -2.92
C ASN A 70 12.47 14.72 -2.69
N ASP A 71 12.98 13.59 -3.19
CA ASP A 71 12.30 12.31 -3.13
C ASP A 71 13.30 11.15 -3.11
N PHE A 72 12.76 9.93 -3.06
CA PHE A 72 13.49 8.71 -3.30
C PHE A 72 12.71 7.81 -4.26
N SER A 73 13.41 6.97 -5.03
CA SER A 73 12.81 5.94 -5.88
C SER A 73 13.16 4.54 -5.39
N PHE A 74 12.23 3.62 -5.62
CA PHE A 74 12.48 2.18 -5.52
C PHE A 74 11.78 1.48 -6.69
N ASN A 75 12.14 0.23 -6.97
CA ASN A 75 11.46 -0.55 -8.00
C ASN A 75 10.03 -0.86 -7.56
N ILE A 76 9.03 -0.24 -8.21
CA ILE A 76 7.62 -0.41 -7.86
C ILE A 76 7.14 -1.88 -7.94
N LYS A 77 7.80 -2.72 -8.75
CA LYS A 77 7.49 -4.15 -8.82
C LYS A 77 7.76 -4.90 -7.52
N ASN A 78 8.53 -4.32 -6.61
CA ASN A 78 8.74 -4.85 -5.27
C ASN A 78 7.51 -4.69 -4.36
N LEU A 79 6.55 -3.82 -4.72
CA LEU A 79 5.30 -3.72 -4.00
C LEU A 79 4.38 -4.88 -4.43
N GLU A 80 4.45 -5.97 -3.69
CA GLU A 80 3.67 -7.16 -3.97
C GLU A 80 2.28 -7.07 -3.34
N GLU A 81 1.25 -7.36 -4.12
CA GLU A 81 -0.10 -7.60 -3.61
C GLU A 81 -0.23 -9.07 -3.21
N LYS A 82 -0.68 -9.29 -1.98
CA LYS A 82 -0.95 -10.62 -1.40
C LYS A 82 -2.34 -10.63 -0.78
N TYR A 83 -2.83 -11.82 -0.44
CA TYR A 83 -4.18 -12.01 0.06
C TYR A 83 -4.12 -12.84 1.33
N ALA A 84 -4.73 -12.36 2.42
CA ALA A 84 -4.79 -13.12 3.66
C ALA A 84 -5.58 -14.42 3.49
N ILE A 85 -6.54 -14.41 2.55
CA ILE A 85 -7.27 -15.58 2.11
C ILE A 85 -7.10 -15.73 0.61
N ALA A 86 -6.28 -16.69 0.22
CA ALA A 86 -6.06 -17.01 -1.18
C ALA A 86 -7.38 -17.45 -1.87
N PRO A 87 -7.54 -17.17 -3.18
CA PRO A 87 -6.61 -16.41 -4.02
C PRO A 87 -6.83 -14.90 -4.04
N TYR A 88 -8.00 -14.38 -3.64
CA TYR A 88 -8.39 -12.98 -3.92
C TYR A 88 -9.10 -12.23 -2.78
N ARG A 89 -9.11 -12.77 -1.55
CA ARG A 89 -9.84 -12.16 -0.43
C ARG A 89 -8.89 -11.48 0.55
N PHE A 90 -9.24 -10.27 0.95
CA PHE A 90 -8.51 -9.44 1.93
C PHE A 90 -7.08 -9.12 1.47
N PRO A 91 -6.94 -8.25 0.45
CA PRO A 91 -5.63 -7.88 -0.07
C PRO A 91 -4.82 -7.10 0.97
N TYR A 92 -3.52 -7.31 0.94
CA TYR A 92 -2.52 -6.51 1.64
C TYR A 92 -1.30 -6.35 0.74
N TYR A 93 -0.50 -5.32 1.02
CA TYR A 93 0.70 -5.02 0.24
C TYR A 93 1.95 -5.23 1.08
N THR A 94 3.01 -5.76 0.48
CA THR A 94 4.29 -5.93 1.15
C THR A 94 5.42 -5.39 0.29
N LEU A 95 6.38 -4.75 0.94
CA LEU A 95 7.69 -4.46 0.38
C LEU A 95 8.72 -5.44 0.95
N PRO A 96 9.83 -5.72 0.24
CA PRO A 96 10.98 -6.38 0.81
C PRO A 96 11.56 -5.54 1.94
N LYS A 97 12.08 -6.21 2.97
CA LYS A 97 12.78 -5.56 4.08
C LYS A 97 13.97 -4.74 3.62
N GLU A 98 14.76 -5.31 2.72
CA GLU A 98 15.91 -4.67 2.11
C GLU A 98 15.67 -4.60 0.61
N MET A 99 15.71 -3.40 0.06
CA MET A 99 15.69 -3.18 -1.37
C MET A 99 16.51 -1.94 -1.72
N PRO A 100 17.09 -1.88 -2.93
CA PRO A 100 17.75 -0.68 -3.41
C PRO A 100 16.78 0.50 -3.41
N VAL A 101 17.24 1.60 -2.83
CA VAL A 101 16.60 2.90 -2.90
C VAL A 101 17.57 3.86 -3.56
N GLU A 102 17.07 4.58 -4.53
CA GLU A 102 17.80 5.64 -5.20
C GLU A 102 17.34 6.99 -4.67
N MET A 103 18.29 7.91 -4.48
CA MET A 103 18.01 9.22 -3.93
C MET A 103 18.92 10.23 -4.63
N ILE A 104 18.31 11.25 -5.22
CA ILE A 104 19.05 12.35 -5.84
C ILE A 104 19.10 13.49 -4.83
N SER A 105 20.31 13.83 -4.39
CA SER A 105 20.56 14.99 -3.55
C SER A 105 21.29 16.04 -4.39
N LEU A 106 20.67 17.21 -4.53
CA LEU A 106 21.32 18.39 -5.07
C LEU A 106 21.95 19.19 -3.91
N THR A 107 22.92 20.04 -4.23
CA THR A 107 23.50 20.97 -3.24
C THR A 107 22.88 22.34 -3.45
N LYS A 108 22.30 22.92 -2.40
CA LYS A 108 21.77 24.29 -2.39
C LYS A 108 22.91 25.32 -2.39
N ASN A 109 22.61 26.56 -2.81
CA ASN A 109 23.54 27.71 -2.80
C ASN A 109 24.23 27.91 -1.43
N SER A 110 25.38 28.58 -1.47
CA SER A 110 26.49 28.63 -0.48
C SER A 110 26.19 29.06 0.96
N ASP A 111 24.96 29.45 1.31
CA ASP A 111 24.60 30.04 2.61
C ASP A 111 24.15 29.00 3.67
N CYS A 112 24.66 27.76 3.57
CA CYS A 112 24.29 26.65 4.43
C CYS A 112 25.53 25.98 5.05
N ASP A 113 25.38 25.42 6.26
CA ASP A 113 26.48 24.70 6.91
C ASP A 113 26.50 23.23 6.46
N LYS A 114 27.56 22.85 5.73
CA LYS A 114 27.76 21.46 5.26
C LYS A 114 27.97 20.46 6.39
N ASN A 115 28.46 20.90 7.54
CA ASN A 115 28.72 20.04 8.70
C ASN A 115 27.47 19.85 9.57
N LYS A 116 26.49 20.76 9.46
CA LYS A 116 25.23 20.67 10.19
C LYS A 116 24.31 19.64 9.52
N LYS A 117 23.88 18.65 10.30
CA LYS A 117 22.91 17.64 9.88
C LYS A 117 21.50 18.03 10.29
N VAL A 118 20.55 17.79 9.40
CA VAL A 118 19.13 18.02 9.63
C VAL A 118 18.34 16.77 9.25
N LYS A 119 17.25 16.50 9.98
CA LYS A 119 16.28 15.47 9.60
C LYS A 119 15.35 16.04 8.55
N LYS A 120 15.23 15.34 7.42
CA LYS A 120 14.30 15.68 6.34
C LYS A 120 13.39 14.50 6.06
N LYS A 121 12.09 14.75 5.97
CA LYS A 121 11.14 13.77 5.45
C LYS A 121 11.17 13.81 3.93
N VAL A 122 11.34 12.66 3.31
CA VAL A 122 11.31 12.50 1.84
C VAL A 122 10.21 11.53 1.46
N LEU A 123 9.53 11.82 0.36
CA LEU A 123 8.46 10.99 -0.19
C LEU A 123 8.97 10.15 -1.36
N SER A 124 8.34 9.02 -1.62
CA SER A 124 8.60 8.24 -2.82
C SER A 124 8.20 9.01 -4.08
N SER A 125 9.04 8.96 -5.11
CA SER A 125 8.76 9.60 -6.39
C SER A 125 7.65 8.87 -7.16
N GLN A 126 7.44 7.58 -6.90
CA GLN A 126 6.34 6.81 -7.48
C GLN A 126 5.00 7.27 -6.91
N ASN A 127 3.99 7.43 -7.79
CA ASN A 127 2.61 7.69 -7.40
C ASN A 127 1.81 6.39 -7.49
N ILE A 128 1.32 5.88 -6.36
CA ILE A 128 0.51 4.66 -6.31
C ILE A 128 -0.95 5.07 -6.21
N PHE A 129 -1.72 4.87 -7.28
CA PHE A 129 -3.15 5.17 -7.29
C PHE A 129 -3.98 3.92 -7.01
N LYS A 130 -4.98 4.08 -6.13
CA LYS A 130 -6.03 3.09 -5.87
C LYS A 130 -7.40 3.77 -5.97
N GLU A 131 -8.40 2.99 -6.38
CA GLU A 131 -9.79 3.44 -6.28
C GLU A 131 -10.14 3.65 -4.81
N TYR A 132 -10.96 4.67 -4.54
CA TYR A 132 -11.38 4.93 -3.17
C TYR A 132 -12.27 3.81 -2.63
N ASN A 133 -11.97 3.34 -1.43
CA ASN A 133 -12.85 2.44 -0.69
C ASN A 133 -12.76 2.69 0.82
N GLY A 134 -13.67 3.50 1.35
CA GLY A 134 -13.74 3.82 2.78
C GLY A 134 -14.27 2.70 3.69
N HIS A 135 -14.67 1.56 3.11
CA HIS A 135 -15.20 0.42 3.85
C HIS A 135 -14.12 -0.60 4.23
N ILE A 136 -12.96 -0.55 3.57
CA ILE A 136 -11.89 -1.53 3.71
C ILE A 136 -10.63 -0.84 4.22
N VAL A 137 -9.98 -1.47 5.20
CA VAL A 137 -8.62 -1.10 5.63
C VAL A 137 -7.64 -1.76 4.68
N ILE A 138 -6.62 -1.03 4.25
CA ILE A 138 -5.57 -1.55 3.35
C ILE A 138 -4.28 -1.73 4.16
N PRO A 139 -3.88 -2.97 4.51
CA PRO A 139 -2.65 -3.20 5.25
C PRO A 139 -1.42 -3.12 4.34
N PHE A 140 -0.36 -2.46 4.84
CA PHE A 140 0.95 -2.38 4.22
C PHE A 140 2.02 -2.92 5.17
N TYR A 141 2.81 -3.88 4.70
CA TYR A 141 3.99 -4.39 5.39
C TYR A 141 5.23 -3.72 4.78
N ILE A 142 5.85 -2.83 5.55
CA ILE A 142 6.93 -1.96 5.07
C ILE A 142 8.11 -2.00 6.04
N PRO A 143 9.32 -1.60 5.60
CA PRO A 143 10.46 -1.43 6.50
C PRO A 143 10.12 -0.50 7.68
N GLU A 144 10.64 -0.79 8.88
CA GLU A 144 10.32 -0.05 10.11
C GLU A 144 10.49 1.48 10.00
N LYS A 145 11.51 1.92 9.25
CA LYS A 145 11.84 3.34 9.06
C LYS A 145 10.96 4.06 8.04
N TRP A 146 10.13 3.33 7.31
CA TRP A 146 9.23 3.89 6.31
C TRP A 146 7.87 4.21 6.91
N THR A 147 7.08 5.02 6.23
CA THR A 147 5.71 5.36 6.59
C THR A 147 4.85 5.31 5.34
N VAL A 148 3.54 5.13 5.51
CA VAL A 148 2.56 5.22 4.42
C VAL A 148 1.85 6.55 4.56
N GLU A 149 1.97 7.39 3.55
CA GLU A 149 1.22 8.64 3.44
C GLU A 149 0.23 8.53 2.29
N TYR A 150 -0.88 9.24 2.41
CA TYR A 150 -1.88 9.28 1.36
C TYR A 150 -2.48 10.66 1.20
N ARG A 151 -3.02 10.93 0.02
CA ARG A 151 -3.94 12.04 -0.21
C ARG A 151 -5.08 11.62 -1.11
N LEU A 152 -6.21 12.31 -0.97
CA LEU A 152 -7.39 12.06 -1.79
C LEU A 152 -7.40 12.99 -3.00
N TRP A 153 -7.64 12.41 -4.16
CA TRP A 153 -7.93 13.12 -5.39
C TRP A 153 -9.43 13.07 -5.62
N LYS A 154 -10.02 14.20 -6.01
CA LYS A 154 -11.43 14.28 -6.38
C LYS A 154 -11.53 14.73 -7.82
N VAL A 155 -12.28 14.00 -8.63
CA VAL A 155 -12.67 14.47 -9.96
C VAL A 155 -13.76 15.53 -9.79
N ASN A 156 -13.52 16.71 -10.34
CA ASN A 156 -14.49 17.82 -10.37
C ASN A 156 -14.90 18.21 -11.80
N SER A 157 -14.35 17.52 -12.79
CA SER A 157 -14.53 17.81 -14.21
C SER A 157 -15.45 16.78 -14.86
N GLU A 158 -16.24 17.23 -15.81
CA GLU A 158 -17.02 16.35 -16.69
C GLU A 158 -16.14 15.73 -17.78
N PHE A 159 -16.60 14.60 -18.32
CA PHE A 159 -16.00 14.01 -19.50
C PHE A 159 -16.09 14.98 -20.68
N LYS A 160 -14.97 15.17 -21.37
CA LYS A 160 -14.89 15.95 -22.61
C LYS A 160 -14.65 15.03 -23.78
N ASN A 161 -15.29 15.32 -24.90
CA ASN A 161 -14.93 14.69 -26.17
C ASN A 161 -13.55 15.19 -26.59
N ALA A 162 -12.66 14.29 -26.98
CA ALA A 162 -11.42 14.66 -27.65
C ALA A 162 -11.74 15.05 -29.10
N ALA A 163 -11.29 16.24 -29.52
CA ALA A 163 -11.26 16.62 -30.92
C ALA A 163 -9.79 16.57 -31.39
N LEU A 164 -9.57 16.05 -32.59
CA LEU A 164 -8.28 16.10 -33.29
C LEU A 164 -8.01 17.52 -33.81
#